data_AF-A0A645CJC8-F1
#
_entry.id   AF-A0A645CJC8-F1
#
_cell.length_a   1.000
_cell.length_b   1.000
_cell.length_c   1.000
_cell.angle_alpha   90.00
_cell.angle_beta   90.00
_cell.angle_gamma   90.00
#
_symmetry.space_group_name_H-M   'P 1'
#
loop_
_entity.id
_entity.type
_entity.pdbx_description
1 polymer ?
#
loop_
_entity_poly.entity_id
_entity_poly.type
_entity_poly.pdbx_seq_one_letter_code
_entity_poly.pdbx_strand_id
1 'polypeptide(L)' 'MNSIKLIINEWDPIDLLLHAPEDEYAFEIKEIKKLLNDNINLENLSEGIYEIFKLNFGDIFKKSKSDCILIAEKILFINK' A
#
# COMPACT_ATOMS: atom_id res chain seq x y z
N MET A 1 9.53 4.92 13.51
CA MET A 1 8.59 5.41 12.48
C MET A 1 8.49 4.36 11.39
N ASN A 2 7.28 3.90 11.08
CA ASN A 2 7.06 2.86 10.08
C ASN A 2 6.91 3.53 8.71
N SER A 3 8.00 3.64 7.95
CA SER A 3 8.06 4.44 6.71
C SER A 3 7.01 4.04 5.66
N ILE A 4 6.59 2.77 5.65
CA ILE A 4 5.49 2.28 4.80
C ILE A 4 4.12 2.85 5.25
N LYS A 5 3.89 2.97 6.57
CA LYS A 5 2.64 3.56 7.10
C LYS A 5 2.46 4.99 6.60
N LEU A 6 3.52 5.79 6.60
CA LEU A 6 3.46 7.17 6.13
C LEU A 6 3.09 7.24 4.65
N ILE A 7 3.75 6.44 3.80
CA ILE A 7 3.46 6.39 2.36
C ILE A 7 2.00 6.00 2.10
N ILE A 8 1.49 4.98 2.79
CA ILE A 8 0.11 4.51 2.61
C ILE A 8 -0.91 5.52 3.14
N ASN A 9 -0.66 6.11 4.31
CA ASN A 9 -1.55 7.12 4.88
C ASN A 9 -1.57 8.41 4.05
N GLU A 10 -0.44 8.81 3.46
CA GLU A 10 -0.40 9.95 2.52
C GLU A 10 -1.07 9.64 1.18
N TRP A 11 -1.01 8.39 0.74
CA TRP A 11 -1.69 7.95 -0.49
C TRP A 11 -3.21 7.89 -0.32
N ASP A 12 -3.68 7.55 0.88
CA ASP A 12 -5.09 7.46 1.28
C ASP A 12 -5.98 6.90 0.17
N PRO A 13 -5.79 5.63 -0.24
CA PRO A 13 -6.29 5.11 -1.52
C PRO A 13 -7.81 5.12 -1.67
N ILE A 14 -8.55 5.30 -0.58
CA ILE A 14 -10.01 5.35 -0.56
C ILE A 14 -10.54 6.54 0.28
N ASP A 15 -9.71 7.54 0.54
CA ASP A 15 -10.07 8.74 1.31
C ASP A 15 -10.66 8.42 2.71
N LEU A 16 -10.09 7.41 3.39
CA LEU A 16 -10.62 6.88 4.65
C LEU A 16 -10.19 7.72 5.86
N LEU A 17 -9.08 8.44 5.78
CA LEU A 17 -8.43 9.03 6.95
C LEU A 17 -8.97 10.41 7.36
N LEU A 18 -9.87 11.03 6.57
CA LEU A 18 -10.39 12.37 6.86
C LEU A 18 -11.08 12.49 8.24
N HIS A 19 -11.70 11.38 8.71
CA HIS A 19 -12.44 11.32 9.97
C HIS A 19 -12.09 10.10 10.82
N ALA A 20 -11.06 9.35 10.45
CA ALA A 20 -10.72 8.08 11.05
C ALA A 20 -9.35 8.11 11.73
N PRO A 21 -9.09 7.19 12.68
CA PRO A 21 -7.77 6.99 13.25
C PRO A 21 -6.68 6.70 12.20
N GLU A 22 -5.42 6.98 12.51
CA GLU A 22 -4.32 6.77 11.56
C GLU A 22 -3.97 5.27 11.32
N ASP A 23 -4.58 4.34 12.03
CA ASP A 23 -4.31 2.89 11.95
C ASP A 23 -5.33 2.12 11.09
N GLU A 24 -6.22 2.80 10.37
CA GLU A 24 -7.18 2.18 9.46
C GLU A 24 -6.55 1.24 8.43
N TYR A 25 -5.36 1.59 7.92
CA TYR A 25 -4.63 0.75 6.96
C TYR A 25 -3.67 -0.27 7.60
N ALA A 26 -3.77 -0.51 8.91
CA ALA A 26 -2.81 -1.36 9.62
C ALA A 26 -2.75 -2.78 9.07
N PHE A 27 -3.87 -3.31 8.59
CA PHE A 27 -3.93 -4.64 7.98
C PHE A 27 -3.20 -4.68 6.64
N GLU A 28 -3.49 -3.75 5.73
CA GLU A 28 -2.87 -3.67 4.41
C GLU A 28 -1.36 -3.43 4.53
N ILE A 29 -0.95 -2.53 5.42
CA ILE A 29 0.46 -2.24 5.72
C ILE A 29 1.18 -3.50 6.22
N LYS A 30 0.50 -4.34 7.02
CA LYS A 30 1.08 -5.59 7.50
C LYS A 30 1.30 -6.58 6.36
N GLU A 31 0.35 -6.72 5.43
CA GLU A 31 0.50 -7.62 4.28
C GLU A 31 1.59 -7.13 3.31
N ILE A 32 1.67 -5.82 3.04
CA ILE A 32 2.75 -5.23 2.24
C ILE A 32 4.14 -5.53 2.84
N LYS A 33 4.26 -5.45 4.17
CA LYS A 33 5.53 -5.80 4.85
C LYS A 33 5.90 -7.26 4.70
N LYS A 34 4.93 -8.17 4.68
CA LYS A 34 5.21 -9.59 4.45
C LYS A 34 5.77 -9.80 3.05
N LEU A 35 5.16 -9.17 2.03
CA LEU A 35 5.63 -9.24 0.64
C LEU A 35 7.08 -8.78 0.50
N LEU A 36 7.48 -7.72 1.22
CA LEU A 36 8.86 -7.20 1.18
C LEU A 36 9.90 -8.19 1.73
N ASN A 37 9.52 -9.06 2.66
CA ASN A 37 10.45 -10.05 3.23
C ASN A 37 10.82 -11.16 2.23
N ASP A 38 10.07 -11.32 1.14
CA ASP A 38 10.23 -12.39 0.17
C ASP A 38 11.13 -12.00 -1.03
N ASN A 39 11.99 -10.98 -0.87
CA ASN A 39 12.95 -10.48 -1.89
C ASN A 39 12.28 -10.14 -3.23
N ILE A 40 11.23 -9.32 -3.13
CA ILE A 40 10.31 -8.94 -4.18
C ILE A 40 10.82 -7.79 -5.07
N ASN A 41 10.52 -7.84 -6.38
CA ASN A 41 10.83 -6.74 -7.31
C ASN A 41 9.66 -5.72 -7.40
N LEU A 42 9.86 -4.63 -8.15
CA LEU A 42 8.87 -3.57 -8.30
C LEU A 42 7.52 -4.08 -8.84
N GLU A 43 7.56 -4.93 -9.86
CA GLU A 43 6.37 -5.45 -10.53
C GLU A 43 5.52 -6.27 -9.55
N ASN A 44 6.15 -7.24 -8.89
CA ASN A 44 5.47 -8.08 -7.91
C ASN A 44 4.94 -7.28 -6.72
N LEU A 45 5.67 -6.28 -6.23
CA LEU A 45 5.20 -5.44 -5.11
C LEU A 45 4.00 -4.59 -5.53
N SER A 46 4.04 -4.00 -6.72
CA SER A 46 2.92 -3.20 -7.24
C SER A 46 1.65 -4.01 -7.43
N GLU A 47 1.78 -5.25 -7.92
CA GLU A 47 0.65 -6.16 -8.08
C GLU A 47 0.12 -6.63 -6.72
N GLY A 48 1.00 -6.97 -5.78
CA GLY A 48 0.60 -7.32 -4.42
C GLY A 48 -0.15 -6.19 -3.70
N ILE A 49 0.32 -4.94 -3.84
CA ILE A 49 -0.38 -3.76 -3.30
C ILE A 49 -1.78 -3.64 -3.92
N TYR A 50 -1.88 -3.74 -5.24
CA TYR A 50 -3.17 -3.64 -5.93
C TYR A 50 -4.15 -4.71 -5.44
N GLU A 51 -3.71 -5.97 -5.36
CA GLU A 51 -4.55 -7.10 -4.93
C GLU A 51 -4.96 -6.98 -3.45
N ILE A 52 -4.06 -6.57 -2.55
CA ILE A 52 -4.38 -6.35 -1.13
C ILE A 52 -5.51 -5.32 -0.99
N PHE A 53 -5.39 -4.16 -1.64
CA PHE A 53 -6.40 -3.11 -1.53
C PHE A 53 -7.69 -3.48 -2.27
N LYS A 54 -7.60 -4.14 -3.43
CA LYS A 54 -8.78 -4.59 -4.17
C LYS A 54 -9.55 -5.66 -3.41
N LEU A 55 -8.87 -6.57 -2.71
CA LEU A 55 -9.50 -7.60 -1.90
C LEU A 55 -10.24 -7.00 -0.69
N ASN A 56 -9.62 -6.06 0.02
CA ASN A 56 -10.17 -5.54 1.27
C ASN A 56 -11.24 -4.48 1.06
N PHE A 57 -11.15 -3.68 -0.01
CA PHE A 57 -12.06 -2.56 -0.25
C PHE A 57 -12.94 -2.75 -1.50
N GLY A 58 -12.74 -3.83 -2.27
CA GLY A 58 -13.59 -4.17 -3.41
C GLY A 58 -13.72 -3.02 -4.41
N ASP A 59 -14.95 -2.61 -4.67
CA ASP A 59 -15.24 -1.54 -5.63
C ASP A 59 -15.03 -0.13 -5.09
N ILE A 60 -14.80 0.03 -3.78
CA ILE A 60 -14.45 1.32 -3.19
C ILE A 60 -13.02 1.70 -3.60
N PHE A 61 -12.13 0.71 -3.76
CA PHE A 61 -10.81 0.93 -4.31
C PHE A 61 -10.87 1.26 -5.81
N LYS A 62 -10.58 2.53 -6.14
CA LYS A 62 -10.61 3.06 -7.52
C LYS A 62 -9.23 3.33 -8.12
N LYS A 63 -8.15 3.09 -7.39
CA LYS A 63 -6.79 3.33 -7.89
C LYS A 63 -6.43 2.30 -8.96
N SER A 64 -5.62 2.74 -9.92
CA SER A 64 -5.14 1.92 -11.03
C SER A 64 -3.92 1.09 -10.64
N LYS A 65 -3.58 0.10 -11.47
CA LYS A 65 -2.29 -0.61 -11.35
C LYS A 65 -1.10 0.36 -11.45
N SER A 66 -1.20 1.39 -12.28
CA SER A 66 -0.17 2.43 -12.41
C SER A 66 0.02 3.24 -11.13
N ASP A 67 -1.06 3.56 -10.40
CA ASP A 67 -0.94 4.20 -9.09
C ASP A 67 -0.19 3.29 -8.10
N CYS A 68 -0.47 1.98 -8.14
CA CYS A 68 0.20 1.01 -7.27
C CYS A 68 1.69 0.85 -7.59
N ILE A 69 2.10 1.01 -8.86
CA ILE A 69 3.51 1.06 -9.26
C ILE A 69 4.21 2.24 -8.59
N LEU A 70 3.63 3.45 -8.64
CA LEU A 70 4.22 4.63 -8.01
C LEU A 70 4.39 4.45 -6.49
N ILE A 71 3.45 3.78 -5.83
CA ILE A 71 3.54 3.48 -4.40
C ILE A 71 4.62 2.42 -4.13
N ALA A 72 4.69 1.37 -4.94
CA ALA A 72 5.72 0.35 -4.84
C ALA A 72 7.13 0.94 -5.03
N GLU A 73 7.31 1.86 -5.99
CA GLU A 73 8.57 2.58 -6.20
C GLU A 73 8.97 3.37 -4.96
N LYS A 74 8.05 4.14 -4.38
CA LYS A 74 8.30 4.90 -3.14
C LYS A 74 8.73 3.97 -2.01
N ILE A 75 8.03 2.84 -1.83
CA ILE A 75 8.33 1.85 -0.79
C ILE A 75 9.70 1.21 -1.01
N LEU A 76 10.04 0.80 -2.24
CA LEU A 76 11.34 0.18 -2.50
C LEU A 76 12.48 1.19 -2.37
N PHE A 77 12.27 2.47 -2.73
CA PHE A 77 13.28 3.51 -2.58
C PHE A 77 13.72 3.72 -1.13
N ILE A 78 12.78 3.68 -0.18
CA ILE A 78 13.07 3.87 1.25
C ILE A 78 13.57 2.61 1.97
N ASN A 79 13.44 1.43 1.34
CA ASN A 79 13.90 0.14 1.88
C ASN A 79 15.21 -0.35 1.24
N LYS A 80 15.84 0.46 0.38
CA LYS A 80 17.21 0.27 -0.10
C LYS A 80 18.21 0.74 0.96
#